data_AF-A0A5B7K8R2-F1
#
_entry.id   AF-A0A5B7K8R2-F1
#
_cell.length_a   1.000
_cell.length_b   1.000
_cell.length_c   1.000
_cell.angle_alpha   90.00
_cell.angle_beta   90.00
_cell.angle_gamma   90.00
#
_symmetry.space_group_name_H-M   'P 1'
#
loop_
_entity.id
_entity.type
_entity.pdbx_description
1 polymer ?
#
loop_
_entity_poly.entity_id
_entity_poly.type
_entity_poly.pdbx_seq_one_letter_code
_entity_poly.pdbx_strand_id
1 'polypeptide(L)'
;MHEGPELHLTAKFITAVRQKTLFGSQVVKSAVSTKNPDVEWNKEVYRVPANSRGKELKVVVKGGASQYSHPFQHVRQLQVHACQ
;
A
#
# COMPACT_ATOMS: atom_id res chain seq x y z
N MET A 1 17.90 -10.09 -7.49
CA MET A 1 17.59 -9.94 -6.05
C MET A 1 17.67 -8.46 -5.77
N HIS A 2 16.59 -7.81 -5.31
CA HIS A 2 16.63 -6.38 -5.02
C HIS A 2 17.51 -6.13 -3.80
N GLU A 3 18.37 -5.13 -3.87
CA GLU A 3 19.29 -4.79 -2.79
C GLU A 3 18.66 -3.76 -1.83
N GLY A 4 19.23 -3.63 -0.63
CA GLY A 4 18.67 -2.74 0.40
C GLY A 4 18.47 -1.29 -0.03
N PRO A 5 19.38 -0.66 -0.81
CA PRO A 5 19.16 0.68 -1.35
C PRO A 5 17.93 0.79 -2.26
N GLU A 6 17.64 -0.26 -3.05
CA GLU A 6 16.49 -0.27 -3.95
C GLU A 6 15.18 -0.29 -3.17
N LEU A 7 15.07 -1.17 -2.17
CA LEU A 7 13.89 -1.24 -1.31
C LEU A 7 13.68 0.05 -0.48
N HIS A 8 14.77 0.72 -0.12
CA HIS A 8 14.71 2.03 0.52
C HIS A 8 14.12 3.11 -0.39
N LEU A 9 14.49 3.11 -1.68
CA LEU A 9 13.87 3.99 -2.68
C LEU A 9 12.38 3.63 -2.89
N THR A 10 12.04 2.35 -2.93
CA THR A 10 10.64 1.90 -3.01
C THR A 10 9.83 2.40 -1.81
N ALA A 11 10.36 2.29 -0.59
CA ALA A 11 9.69 2.79 0.62
C ALA A 11 9.46 4.32 0.57
N LYS A 12 10.45 5.07 0.10
CA LYS A 12 10.35 6.52 -0.10
C LYS A 12 9.29 6.88 -1.14
N PHE A 13 9.26 6.16 -2.27
CA PHE A 13 8.27 6.37 -3.32
C PHE A 13 6.84 6.15 -2.80
N ILE A 14 6.58 5.00 -2.15
CA ILE A 14 5.26 4.70 -1.59
C ILE A 14 4.84 5.77 -0.57
N THR A 15 5.78 6.20 0.27
CA THR A 15 5.53 7.25 1.26
C THR A 15 5.17 8.59 0.62
N ALA A 16 5.85 8.98 -0.46
CA ALA A 16 5.56 10.22 -1.19
C ALA A 16 4.19 10.18 -1.90
N VAL A 17 3.88 9.07 -2.58
CA VAL A 17 2.59 8.90 -3.28
C VAL A 17 1.41 8.90 -2.29
N ARG A 18 1.58 8.25 -1.13
CA ARG A 18 0.57 8.19 -0.06
C ARG A 18 0.19 9.56 0.47
N GLN A 19 1.09 10.55 0.48
CA GLN A 19 0.75 11.90 0.97
C GLN A 19 -0.37 12.57 0.16
N LYS A 20 -0.53 12.16 -1.11
CA LYS A 20 -1.54 12.71 -2.04
C LYS A 20 -2.63 11.72 -2.42
N THR A 21 -2.64 10.52 -1.82
CA THR A 21 -3.55 9.43 -2.22
C THR A 21 -4.22 8.83 -0.99
N LEU A 22 -5.55 8.77 -1.03
CA LEU A 22 -6.35 7.98 -0.09
C LEU A 22 -6.73 6.66 -0.75
N PHE A 23 -6.64 5.59 0.03
CA PHE A 23 -7.03 4.25 -0.40
C PHE A 23 -8.31 3.82 0.30
N GLY A 24 -9.04 2.90 -0.30
CA GLY A 24 -10.29 2.40 0.24
C GLY A 24 -10.60 1.00 -0.22
N SER A 25 -11.71 0.49 0.29
CA SER A 25 -12.24 -0.84 0.01
C SER A 25 -11.26 -1.97 0.41
N GLN A 26 -11.50 -3.15 -0.13
CA GLN A 26 -10.65 -4.32 0.12
C GLN A 26 -9.29 -4.19 -0.57
N VAL A 27 -8.23 -4.68 0.11
CA VAL A 27 -6.92 -4.92 -0.52
C VAL A 27 -7.01 -6.14 -1.42
N VAL A 28 -6.74 -5.98 -2.71
CA VAL A 28 -6.91 -7.07 -3.70
C VAL A 28 -5.56 -7.57 -4.16
N LYS A 29 -5.38 -8.89 -4.09
CA LYS A 29 -4.23 -9.60 -4.63
C LYS A 29 -4.50 -10.02 -6.07
N SER A 30 -3.47 -9.99 -6.92
CA SER A 30 -3.57 -10.51 -8.29
C SER A 30 -3.83 -12.02 -8.31
N ALA A 31 -4.64 -12.51 -9.25
CA ALA A 31 -4.95 -13.94 -9.41
C ALA A 31 -3.71 -14.83 -9.66
N VAL A 32 -2.64 -14.27 -10.25
CA VAL A 32 -1.38 -14.99 -10.49
C VAL A 32 -0.55 -15.22 -9.21
N SER A 33 -0.87 -14.53 -8.12
CA SER A 33 -0.17 -14.68 -6.83
C SER A 33 -0.76 -15.85 -6.04
N THR A 34 -0.55 -17.05 -6.53
CA THR A 34 -1.15 -18.28 -5.98
C THR A 34 -0.54 -18.71 -4.64
N LYS A 35 0.70 -18.29 -4.35
CA LYS A 35 1.45 -18.70 -3.15
C LYS A 35 1.32 -17.74 -1.96
N ASN A 36 0.92 -16.48 -2.20
CA ASN A 36 0.84 -15.49 -1.14
C ASN A 36 -0.59 -15.47 -0.56
N PRO A 37 -0.74 -15.28 0.77
CA PRO A 37 -2.05 -15.21 1.39
C PRO A 37 -2.83 -13.97 0.93
N ASP A 38 -4.16 -14.05 1.00
CA ASP A 38 -5.01 -12.87 0.85
C ASP A 38 -4.92 -11.96 2.08
N VAL A 39 -5.17 -10.67 1.86
CA VAL A 39 -5.13 -9.66 2.92
C VAL A 39 -6.55 -9.35 3.35
N GLU A 40 -6.92 -9.81 4.54
CA GLU A 40 -8.23 -9.55 5.16
C GLU A 40 -8.31 -8.12 5.71
N TRP A 41 -8.37 -7.14 4.81
CA TRP A 41 -8.52 -5.73 5.16
C TRP A 41 -9.54 -5.06 4.26
N ASN A 42 -10.58 -4.47 4.85
CA ASN A 42 -11.60 -3.68 4.17
C ASN A 42 -12.00 -2.46 5.01
N LYS A 43 -11.74 -1.26 4.49
CA LYS A 43 -12.11 0.02 5.13
C LYS A 43 -12.43 1.06 4.05
N GLU A 44 -13.42 1.91 4.30
CA GLU A 44 -13.82 2.98 3.37
C GLU A 44 -12.66 3.90 2.99
N VAL A 45 -11.86 4.31 4.00
CA VAL A 45 -10.69 5.16 3.81
C VAL A 45 -9.55 4.71 4.72
N TYR A 46 -8.36 4.57 4.13
CA TYR A 46 -7.14 4.23 4.84
C TYR A 46 -5.89 4.80 4.15
N ARG A 47 -4.78 4.72 4.86
CA ARG A 47 -3.45 5.17 4.42
C ARG A 47 -2.46 4.02 4.45
N VAL A 48 -1.45 4.09 3.59
CA VAL A 48 -0.49 3.00 3.37
C VAL A 48 0.97 3.48 3.56
N PRO A 49 1.46 3.72 4.79
CA PRO A 49 2.88 3.97 5.04
C PRO A 49 3.75 2.76 4.67
N ALA A 50 4.99 3.04 4.25
CA ALA A 50 6.00 2.02 4.00
C ALA A 50 7.32 2.35 4.71
N ASN A 51 8.08 1.32 5.06
CA ASN A 51 9.44 1.43 5.59
C ASN A 51 10.28 0.26 5.06
N SER A 52 11.58 0.45 4.94
CA SER A 52 12.54 -0.57 4.50
C SER A 52 13.56 -0.87 5.61
N ARG A 53 13.99 -2.13 5.73
CA ARG A 53 15.13 -2.50 6.59
C ARG A 53 15.92 -3.61 5.92
N GLY A 54 17.19 -3.35 5.58
CA GLY A 54 18.00 -4.32 4.86
C GLY A 54 17.31 -4.72 3.55
N LYS A 55 17.11 -6.03 3.33
CA LYS A 55 16.46 -6.59 2.13
C LYS A 55 14.95 -6.79 2.28
N GLU A 56 14.31 -6.06 3.19
CA GLU A 56 12.87 -6.16 3.44
C GLU A 56 12.17 -4.80 3.29
N LEU A 57 10.95 -4.85 2.75
CA LEU A 57 10.01 -3.73 2.69
C LEU A 57 8.77 -4.07 3.52
N LYS A 58 8.45 -3.22 4.49
CA LYS A 58 7.23 -3.30 5.28
C LYS A 58 6.25 -2.24 4.82
N VAL A 59 5.09 -2.68 4.35
CA VAL A 59 3.94 -1.82 4.05
C VAL A 59 2.91 -2.00 5.16
N VAL A 60 2.39 -0.90 5.71
CA VAL A 60 1.43 -0.93 6.81
C VAL A 60 0.13 -0.31 6.33
N VAL A 61 -0.99 -0.96 6.58
CA VAL A 61 -2.33 -0.42 6.28
C VAL A 61 -2.91 0.14 7.57
N LYS A 62 -3.24 1.43 7.59
CA LYS A 62 -3.79 2.12 8.78
C LYS A 62 -5.10 2.79 8.41
N GLY A 63 -6.18 2.42 9.11
CA GLY A 63 -7.48 3.08 8.98
C GLY A 63 -7.37 4.58 9.23
N GLY A 64 -8.05 5.38 8.42
CA GLY A 64 -8.21 6.81 8.67
C GLY A 64 -9.51 7.05 9.41
N ALA A 65 -9.53 7.97 10.39
CA ALA A 65 -10.79 8.55 10.83
C ALA A 65 -11.40 9.30 9.63
N SER A 66 -12.70 9.11 9.39
CA SER A 66 -13.50 9.77 8.36
C SER A 66 -13.66 11.27 8.64
N GLN A 67 -12.55 12.00 8.74
CA GLN A 67 -12.51 13.45 8.97
C GLN A 67 -12.10 14.21 7.70
N TYR A 68 -12.11 13.55 6.54
CA TYR A 68 -11.76 14.16 5.26
C TYR A 68 -13.02 14.66 4.56
N SER A 69 -13.46 15.87 4.92
CA SER A 69 -14.47 16.62 4.17
C SER A 69 -13.84 17.26 2.91
N HIS A 70 -13.55 16.44 1.88
CA HIS A 70 -13.17 16.77 0.47
C HIS A 70 -11.89 17.64 0.27
N PRO A 71 -11.08 17.58 -0.84
CA PRO A 71 -11.41 17.25 -2.24
C PRO A 71 -10.41 16.24 -2.87
N PHE A 72 -10.14 15.09 -2.21
CA PHE A 72 -9.43 14.01 -2.91
C PHE A 72 -10.39 13.37 -3.90
N GLN A 73 -10.27 13.75 -5.19
CA GLN A 73 -11.29 13.45 -6.21
C GLN A 73 -11.59 11.96 -6.38
N HIS A 74 -10.67 11.05 -6.02
CA HIS A 74 -10.88 9.60 -6.15
C HIS A 74 -10.15 8.82 -5.05
N VAL A 75 -10.87 7.97 -4.32
CA VAL A 75 -10.30 6.92 -3.46
C VAL A 75 -9.84 5.77 -4.36
N ARG A 76 -8.60 5.31 -4.21
CA ARG A 76 -8.05 4.22 -5.03
C ARG A 76 -8.10 2.88 -4.29
N GLN A 77 -8.34 1.80 -5.02
CA GLN A 77 -8.17 0.46 -4.47
C GLN A 77 -6.67 0.10 -4.44
N LEU A 78 -6.21 -0.49 -3.34
CA LEU A 78 -4.85 -1.01 -3.25
C LEU A 78 -4.77 -2.39 -3.91
N GLN A 79 -3.94 -2.51 -4.94
CA GLN A 79 -3.66 -3.78 -5.63
C GLN A 79 -2.25 -4.28 -5.28
N VAL A 80 -2.15 -5.56 -4.91
CA VAL A 80 -0.89 -6.24 -4.63
C VAL A 80 -0.61 -7.24 -5.73
N HIS A 81 0.43 -6.96 -6.51
CA HIS A 81 0.86 -7.80 -7.62
C HIS A 81 2.02 -8.69 -7.20
N ALA A 82 2.04 -9.93 -7.67
CA ALA A 82 3.25 -10.74 -7.61
C ALA A 82 4.30 -10.15 -8.56
N CYS A 83 5.54 -10.01 -8.08
CA CYS A 83 6.69 -9.81 -8.96
C CYS A 83 7.00 -11.15 -9.62
N GLN A 84 7.15 -11.15 -10.96
CA GLN A 84 7.62 -12.32 -11.72
C GLN A 84 9.11 -12.55 -11.50
#